data_AF-A0A067CD23-F1
#
_entry.id   AF-A0A067CD23-F1
#
_cell.length_a   1.000
_cell.length_b   1.000
_cell.length_c   1.000
_cell.angle_alpha   90.00
_cell.angle_beta   90.00
_cell.angle_gamma   90.00
#
_symmetry.space_group_name_H-M   'P 1'
#
loop_
_entity.id
_entity.type
_entity.pdbx_description
1 polymer ?
#
loop_
_entity_poly.entity_id
_entity_poly.type
_entity_poly.pdbx_seq_one_letter_code
_entity_poly.pdbx_strand_id
1 'polypeptide(L)'
;MDRMPNDSTVGRRMMTDKADKPKTTRNAFIGFDQEVKYGLKVTVREANDAQQAMCLFCLHFGRQQAEGRTRKPLSTVKMYQPPFRLDNLAQHNLAHHRDRWAEYCALSYEQKRSYFPATAPSMVVPPPKRKPAASPTLCEPLRADQPVAESLTPPPPTSDDVHVAMADERLAMERSKHVMEVEMLRKTVELKKIEVISATMLARQTLADAGVARVEIDLVLPLPQFDAGT
;
A
#
# COMPACT_ATOMS: atom_id res chain seq x y z
N MET A 1 30.66 54.01 51.26
CA MET A 1 29.59 53.00 51.27
C MET A 1 29.31 52.65 49.83
N ASP A 2 30.13 51.76 49.27
CA ASP A 2 29.75 50.37 48.88
C ASP A 2 29.34 50.39 47.39
N ARG A 3 29.82 49.55 46.47
CA ARG A 3 30.31 48.17 46.57
C ARG A 3 31.07 47.84 45.27
N MET A 4 32.12 47.01 45.39
CA MET A 4 32.94 46.43 44.31
C MET A 4 32.15 45.49 43.36
N PRO A 5 32.73 45.13 42.19
CA PRO A 5 32.04 44.55 41.04
C PRO A 5 31.82 43.05 41.20
N ASN A 6 30.81 42.51 40.49
CA ASN A 6 30.61 41.07 40.42
C ASN A 6 30.81 40.57 38.98
N ASP A 7 31.78 39.67 38.90
CA ASP A 7 32.15 38.81 37.80
C ASP A 7 31.05 37.76 37.52
N SER A 8 31.23 37.09 36.40
CA SER A 8 30.89 35.69 36.16
C SER A 8 29.60 35.32 35.40
N THR A 9 29.90 34.59 34.33
CA THR A 9 29.18 33.44 33.80
C THR A 9 28.26 33.67 32.60
N VAL A 10 28.93 33.63 31.45
CA VAL A 10 28.50 33.01 30.18
C VAL A 10 27.49 31.87 30.42
N GLY A 11 26.21 32.16 30.17
CA GLY A 11 25.15 31.17 30.02
C GLY A 11 24.71 31.11 28.56
N ARG A 12 25.58 30.62 27.67
CA ARG A 12 25.22 30.33 26.27
C ARG A 12 24.25 29.14 26.28
N ARG A 13 22.95 29.45 26.30
CA ARG A 13 21.85 28.49 26.21
C ARG A 13 21.94 27.85 24.81
N MET A 14 22.42 26.61 24.74
CA MET A 14 22.52 25.83 23.51
C MET A 14 21.09 25.65 22.96
N MET A 15 20.80 26.27 21.82
CA MET A 15 19.62 25.95 21.04
C MET A 15 19.78 24.50 20.58
N THR A 16 18.93 23.60 21.08
CA THR A 16 18.80 22.29 20.48
C THR A 16 17.96 22.48 19.23
N ASP A 17 18.64 22.51 18.09
CA ASP A 17 18.00 22.39 16.78
C ASP A 17 17.24 21.07 16.78
N LYS A 18 15.92 21.15 17.01
CA LYS A 18 14.99 20.09 16.70
C LYS A 18 15.07 19.91 15.20
N ALA A 19 15.91 18.98 14.76
CA ALA A 19 15.94 18.50 13.41
C ALA A 19 14.50 18.18 12.97
N ASP A 20 13.99 18.99 12.07
CA ASP A 20 12.76 18.76 11.33
C ASP A 20 12.96 17.45 10.57
N LYS A 21 12.56 16.32 11.18
CA LYS A 21 12.50 15.05 10.45
C LYS A 21 11.55 15.30 9.28
N PRO A 22 11.95 15.06 8.02
CA PRO A 22 11.06 15.25 6.90
C PRO A 22 9.83 14.40 7.17
N LYS A 23 8.68 15.08 7.31
CA LYS A 23 7.38 14.45 7.47
C LYS A 23 7.15 13.69 6.17
N THR A 24 7.58 12.43 6.12
CA THR A 24 7.31 11.51 5.01
C THR A 24 5.81 11.53 4.83
N THR A 25 5.38 12.33 3.86
CA THR A 25 4.00 12.46 3.49
C THR A 25 3.72 11.09 2.90
N ARG A 26 2.93 10.28 3.60
CA ARG A 26 2.50 8.95 3.14
C ARG A 26 1.54 9.12 1.96
N ASN A 27 2.00 9.78 0.91
CA ASN A 27 1.32 9.88 -0.37
C ASN A 27 1.58 8.52 -1.01
N ALA A 28 0.63 7.60 -0.84
CA ALA A 28 0.78 6.27 -1.38
C ALA A 28 0.76 6.38 -2.91
N PHE A 29 1.87 6.00 -3.54
CA PHE A 29 1.96 5.90 -4.99
C PHE A 29 0.92 4.89 -5.51
N ILE A 30 0.15 5.26 -6.54
CA ILE A 30 -0.75 4.33 -7.24
C ILE A 30 0.00 3.70 -8.42
N GLY A 31 0.62 2.56 -8.15
CA GLY A 31 1.14 1.65 -9.16
C GLY A 31 0.08 0.66 -9.67
N PHE A 32 0.44 -0.12 -10.70
CA PHE A 32 -0.46 -1.13 -11.29
C PHE A 32 -0.99 -2.15 -10.28
N ASP A 33 -0.17 -2.56 -9.30
CA ASP A 33 -0.62 -3.48 -8.26
C ASP A 33 -1.69 -2.87 -7.36
N GLN A 34 -1.63 -1.56 -7.07
CA GLN A 34 -2.66 -0.88 -6.30
C GLN A 34 -3.94 -0.68 -7.13
N GLU A 35 -3.81 -0.49 -8.44
CA GLU A 35 -4.95 -0.45 -9.36
C GLU A 35 -5.73 -1.76 -9.32
N VAL A 36 -5.05 -2.90 -9.44
CA VAL A 36 -5.69 -4.23 -9.36
C VAL A 36 -6.17 -4.50 -7.95
N LYS A 37 -5.39 -4.20 -6.91
CA LYS A 37 -5.76 -4.50 -5.52
C LYS A 37 -7.05 -3.81 -5.10
N TYR A 38 -7.23 -2.53 -5.45
CA TYR A 38 -8.38 -1.73 -5.02
C TYR A 38 -9.48 -1.58 -6.09
N GLY A 39 -9.31 -2.16 -7.28
CA GLY A 39 -10.26 -2.05 -8.38
C GLY A 39 -10.36 -0.61 -8.91
N LEU A 40 -9.22 -0.05 -9.31
CA LEU A 40 -9.11 1.31 -9.83
C LEU A 40 -8.62 1.30 -11.28
N LYS A 41 -8.92 2.39 -11.98
CA LYS A 41 -8.32 2.73 -13.27
C LYS A 41 -7.71 4.12 -13.20
N VAL A 42 -6.41 4.22 -13.42
CA VAL A 42 -5.74 5.52 -13.56
C VAL A 42 -6.10 6.12 -14.93
N THR A 43 -6.70 7.30 -14.93
CA THR A 43 -7.11 8.00 -16.17
C THR A 43 -6.08 9.00 -16.65
N VAL A 44 -5.32 9.59 -15.74
CA VAL A 44 -4.26 10.55 -16.06
C VAL A 44 -3.02 10.12 -15.29
N ARG A 45 -1.93 9.85 -16.02
CA ARG A 45 -0.63 9.50 -15.47
C ARG A 45 0.41 10.45 -16.07
N GLU A 46 1.14 11.14 -15.21
CA GLU A 46 2.17 12.12 -15.58
C GLU A 46 3.50 11.65 -14.98
N ALA A 47 4.55 11.50 -15.81
CA ALA A 47 5.87 11.03 -15.37
C ALA A 47 5.83 9.77 -14.47
N ASN A 48 4.92 8.84 -14.78
CA ASN A 48 4.63 7.61 -14.02
C ASN A 48 3.82 7.79 -12.72
N ASP A 49 3.58 9.01 -12.28
CA ASP A 49 2.70 9.33 -11.15
C ASP A 49 1.24 9.43 -11.60
N ALA A 50 0.36 8.74 -10.88
CA ALA A 50 -1.08 8.91 -11.10
C ALA A 50 -1.49 10.34 -10.71
N GLN A 51 -2.23 11.03 -11.56
CA GLN A 51 -2.84 12.33 -11.26
C GLN A 51 -4.34 12.21 -11.04
N GLN A 52 -4.94 11.17 -11.60
CA GLN A 52 -6.36 10.90 -11.41
C GLN A 52 -6.65 9.41 -11.56
N ALA A 53 -7.44 8.87 -10.64
CA ALA A 53 -7.91 7.50 -10.68
C ALA A 53 -9.43 7.45 -10.50
N MET A 54 -10.09 6.45 -11.07
CA MET A 54 -11.52 6.21 -10.90
C MET A 54 -11.80 4.83 -10.31
N CYS A 55 -12.85 4.73 -9.51
CA CYS A 55 -13.33 3.45 -8.99
C CYS A 55 -14.02 2.64 -10.09
N LEU A 56 -13.50 1.44 -10.38
CA LEU A 56 -14.09 0.53 -11.38
C LEU A 56 -15.44 -0.03 -10.90
N PHE A 57 -15.63 -0.23 -9.59
CA PHE A 57 -16.92 -0.67 -9.07
C PHE A 57 -18.01 0.38 -9.32
N CYS A 58 -17.72 1.66 -9.08
CA CYS A 58 -18.65 2.74 -9.42
C CYS A 58 -18.91 2.82 -10.92
N LEU A 59 -17.89 2.58 -11.75
CA LEU A 59 -18.00 2.64 -13.21
C LEU A 59 -18.89 1.54 -13.78
N HIS A 60 -18.69 0.29 -13.34
CA HIS A 60 -19.36 -0.87 -13.91
C HIS A 60 -20.68 -1.22 -13.22
N PHE A 61 -20.73 -1.12 -11.89
CA PHE A 61 -21.89 -1.57 -11.11
C PHE A 61 -22.68 -0.41 -10.49
N GLY A 62 -22.10 0.79 -10.45
CA GLY A 62 -22.66 1.90 -9.69
C GLY A 62 -22.61 1.65 -8.18
N ARG A 63 -23.26 2.53 -7.41
CA ARG A 63 -23.31 2.40 -5.95
C ARG A 63 -24.27 1.27 -5.58
N GLN A 64 -23.81 0.35 -4.74
CA GLN A 64 -24.66 -0.69 -4.19
C GLN A 64 -25.73 -0.03 -3.31
N GLN A 65 -26.98 -0.42 -3.54
CA GLN A 65 -28.12 0.12 -2.83
C GLN A 65 -28.23 -0.56 -1.46
N ALA A 66 -28.35 0.24 -0.41
CA ALA A 66 -28.68 -0.29 0.91
C ALA A 66 -30.09 -0.89 0.88
N GLU A 67 -30.25 -2.03 1.54
CA GLU A 67 -31.53 -2.73 1.69
C GLU A 67 -32.61 -1.75 2.19
N GLY A 68 -33.77 -1.72 1.52
CA GLY A 68 -34.90 -0.85 1.90
C GLY A 68 -35.02 0.49 1.17
N ARG A 69 -34.06 0.88 0.30
CA ARG A 69 -34.23 2.07 -0.56
C ARG A 69 -35.00 1.68 -1.84
N THR A 70 -35.95 2.51 -2.30
CA THR A 70 -36.80 2.20 -3.48
C THR A 70 -36.34 2.83 -4.80
N ARG A 71 -35.43 3.81 -4.75
CA ARG A 71 -34.93 4.53 -5.95
C ARG A 71 -33.56 4.02 -6.39
N LYS A 72 -33.40 3.76 -7.68
CA LYS A 72 -32.09 3.46 -8.29
C LYS A 72 -31.11 4.60 -7.96
N PRO A 73 -29.99 4.33 -7.26
CA PRO A 73 -29.04 5.38 -6.92
C PRO A 73 -28.41 5.94 -8.20
N LEU A 74 -28.30 7.26 -8.29
CA LEU A 74 -27.55 7.90 -9.37
C LEU A 74 -26.09 7.46 -9.29
N SER A 75 -25.61 6.73 -10.29
CA SER A 75 -24.27 6.14 -10.31
C SER A 75 -23.25 7.18 -10.75
N THR A 76 -22.88 8.09 -9.86
CA THR A 76 -21.72 8.95 -10.08
C THR A 76 -20.44 8.17 -9.81
N VAL A 77 -19.56 8.10 -10.82
CA VAL A 77 -18.24 7.46 -10.69
C VAL A 77 -17.37 8.23 -9.70
N LYS A 78 -16.85 7.55 -8.68
CA LYS A 78 -15.93 8.17 -7.73
C LYS A 78 -14.57 8.37 -8.39
N MET A 79 -14.16 9.63 -8.50
CA MET A 79 -12.82 10.04 -8.92
C MET A 79 -11.97 10.35 -7.68
N TYR A 80 -10.69 10.00 -7.75
CA TYR A 80 -9.65 10.27 -6.76
C TYR A 80 -8.57 11.15 -7.37
N GLN A 81 -8.01 12.02 -6.55
CA GLN A 81 -6.89 12.90 -6.88
C GLN A 81 -5.84 12.80 -5.77
N PRO A 82 -4.57 13.12 -6.07
CA PRO A 82 -3.51 13.20 -5.08
C PRO A 82 -3.88 14.17 -3.93
N PRO A 83 -3.44 13.90 -2.68
CA PRO A 83 -2.67 12.73 -2.26
C PRO A 83 -3.55 11.47 -2.14
N PHE A 84 -3.13 10.38 -2.77
CA PHE A 84 -3.87 9.13 -2.66
C PHE A 84 -3.61 8.47 -1.30
N ARG A 85 -4.71 8.18 -0.61
CA ARG A 85 -4.71 7.42 0.64
C ARG A 85 -5.37 6.08 0.38
N LEU A 86 -4.62 4.99 0.55
CA LEU A 86 -5.13 3.64 0.30
C LEU A 86 -6.30 3.29 1.23
N ASP A 87 -6.29 3.80 2.46
CA ASP A 87 -7.38 3.62 3.43
C ASP A 87 -8.70 4.19 2.89
N ASN A 88 -8.66 5.35 2.23
CA ASN A 88 -9.86 5.96 1.63
C ASN A 88 -10.40 5.13 0.46
N LEU A 89 -9.52 4.44 -0.28
CA LEU A 89 -9.92 3.54 -1.37
C LEU A 89 -10.66 2.33 -0.78
N ALA A 90 -10.08 1.70 0.24
CA ALA A 90 -10.67 0.56 0.94
C ALA A 90 -12.01 0.93 1.59
N GLN A 91 -12.06 2.04 2.32
CA GLN A 91 -13.27 2.51 3.00
C GLN A 91 -14.39 2.83 2.01
N HIS A 92 -14.05 3.41 0.85
CA HIS A 92 -15.03 3.66 -0.20
C HIS A 92 -15.66 2.36 -0.71
N ASN A 93 -14.83 1.35 -1.01
CA ASN A 93 -15.32 0.05 -1.47
C ASN A 93 -16.19 -0.62 -0.41
N LEU A 94 -15.79 -0.58 0.86
CA LEU A 94 -16.56 -1.15 1.96
C LEU A 94 -17.91 -0.44 2.16
N ALA A 95 -17.95 0.89 2.04
CA ALA A 95 -19.15 1.69 2.28
C ALA A 95 -20.15 1.67 1.12
N HIS A 96 -19.69 1.47 -0.12
CA HIS A 96 -20.54 1.64 -1.32
C HIS A 96 -20.60 0.43 -2.24
N HIS A 97 -19.74 -0.56 -2.05
CA HIS A 97 -19.65 -1.76 -2.89
C HIS A 97 -19.44 -3.00 -2.02
N ARG A 98 -20.03 -3.05 -0.82
CA ARG A 98 -19.71 -4.03 0.22
C ARG A 98 -19.66 -5.47 -0.30
N ASP A 99 -20.70 -5.91 -1.02
CA ASP A 99 -20.82 -7.32 -1.39
C ASP A 99 -19.88 -7.65 -2.56
N ARG A 100 -19.83 -6.78 -3.57
CA ARG A 100 -18.89 -6.92 -4.71
C ARG A 100 -17.44 -6.82 -4.28
N TRP A 101 -17.15 -5.98 -3.29
CA TRP A 101 -15.81 -5.84 -2.71
C TRP A 101 -15.42 -7.10 -1.93
N ALA A 102 -16.34 -7.70 -1.18
CA ALA A 102 -16.10 -8.96 -0.50
C ALA A 102 -15.80 -10.10 -1.48
N GLU A 103 -16.62 -10.23 -2.54
CA GLU A 103 -16.38 -11.17 -3.65
C GLU A 103 -14.99 -10.91 -4.27
N TYR A 104 -14.71 -9.67 -4.61
CA TYR A 104 -13.46 -9.28 -5.25
C TYR A 104 -12.24 -9.56 -4.39
N CYS A 105 -12.30 -9.31 -3.08
CA CYS A 105 -11.20 -9.59 -2.16
C CYS A 105 -10.79 -11.06 -2.16
N ALA A 106 -11.75 -11.98 -2.28
CA ALA A 106 -11.54 -13.42 -2.29
C ALA A 106 -10.90 -13.96 -3.59
N LEU A 107 -10.91 -13.16 -4.67
CA LEU A 107 -10.34 -13.56 -5.96
C LEU A 107 -8.81 -13.56 -5.97
N SER A 108 -8.24 -14.44 -6.79
CA SER A 108 -6.80 -14.43 -7.12
C SER A 108 -6.42 -13.18 -7.92
N TYR A 109 -5.12 -12.89 -8.01
CA TYR A 109 -4.64 -11.73 -8.77
C TYR A 109 -5.05 -11.78 -10.25
N GLU A 110 -4.97 -12.95 -10.89
CA GLU A 110 -5.36 -13.13 -12.30
C GLU A 110 -6.86 -12.97 -12.52
N GLN A 111 -7.67 -13.46 -11.58
CA GLN A 111 -9.13 -13.28 -11.60
C GLN A 111 -9.50 -11.81 -11.41
N LYS A 112 -8.80 -11.09 -10.52
CA LYS A 112 -8.99 -9.64 -10.32
C LYS A 112 -8.73 -8.83 -11.60
N ARG A 113 -7.72 -9.22 -12.39
CA ARG A 113 -7.40 -8.57 -13.67
C ARG A 113 -8.48 -8.72 -14.74
N SER A 114 -9.29 -9.79 -14.66
CA SER A 114 -10.37 -10.09 -15.62
C SER A 114 -11.77 -9.82 -15.07
N TYR A 115 -11.89 -9.39 -13.80
CA TYR A 115 -13.17 -9.15 -13.14
C TYR A 115 -13.98 -8.01 -13.78
N PHE A 116 -13.31 -6.96 -14.24
CA PHE A 116 -13.94 -5.81 -14.90
C PHE A 116 -13.78 -5.92 -16.42
N PRO A 117 -14.87 -5.86 -17.20
CA PRO A 117 -14.77 -5.88 -18.65
C PRO A 117 -14.08 -4.62 -19.18
N ALA A 118 -13.25 -4.76 -20.22
CA ALA A 118 -12.48 -3.64 -20.80
C ALA A 118 -13.37 -2.53 -21.38
N THR A 119 -14.59 -2.86 -21.79
CA THR A 119 -15.60 -1.94 -22.28
C THR A 119 -16.32 -1.26 -21.11
N ALA A 120 -15.98 0.00 -20.85
CA ALA A 120 -16.80 0.83 -19.97
C ALA A 120 -18.20 1.01 -20.60
N PRO A 121 -19.31 0.81 -19.87
CA PRO A 121 -20.60 1.29 -20.33
C PRO A 121 -20.51 2.81 -20.47
N SER A 122 -20.99 3.35 -21.60
CA SER A 122 -20.98 4.78 -21.92
C SER A 122 -21.74 5.59 -20.87
N MET A 123 -21.05 6.00 -19.80
CA MET A 123 -21.55 6.94 -18.81
C MET A 123 -20.60 8.12 -18.77
N VAL A 124 -21.15 9.27 -19.17
CA VAL A 124 -20.49 10.57 -19.25
C VAL A 124 -19.87 10.89 -17.89
N VAL A 125 -18.54 10.93 -17.81
CA VAL A 125 -17.80 11.37 -16.61
C VAL A 125 -17.95 12.89 -16.51
N PRO A 126 -18.61 13.45 -15.48
CA PRO A 126 -18.64 14.89 -15.30
C PRO A 126 -17.26 15.40 -14.82
N PRO A 127 -16.81 16.59 -15.28
CA PRO A 127 -15.51 17.15 -14.92
C PRO A 127 -15.44 17.53 -13.42
N PRO A 128 -14.25 17.42 -12.79
CA PRO A 128 -14.07 17.71 -11.38
C PRO A 128 -14.22 19.21 -11.07
N LYS A 129 -15.21 19.58 -10.25
CA LYS A 129 -15.33 20.93 -9.68
C LYS A 129 -14.31 21.12 -8.57
N ARG A 130 -13.33 22.01 -8.77
CA ARG A 130 -12.44 22.54 -7.72
C ARG A 130 -13.24 23.48 -6.81
N LYS A 131 -13.08 23.40 -5.49
CA LYS A 131 -13.57 24.43 -4.54
C LYS A 131 -12.36 25.15 -3.94
N PRO A 132 -12.34 26.49 -3.89
CA PRO A 132 -11.42 27.23 -3.04
C PRO A 132 -11.91 27.26 -1.58
N ALA A 133 -10.95 27.40 -0.67
CA ALA A 133 -11.11 27.50 0.77
C ALA A 133 -11.54 28.90 1.24
N ALA A 134 -12.32 28.97 2.32
CA ALA A 134 -12.30 30.05 3.31
C ALA A 134 -13.23 29.70 4.50
N SER A 135 -12.68 29.71 5.72
CA SER A 135 -13.41 29.90 7.00
C SER A 135 -13.56 31.43 7.25
N PRO A 136 -13.98 31.95 8.43
CA PRO A 136 -14.71 31.41 9.59
C PRO A 136 -15.89 32.33 10.05
N THR A 137 -16.75 31.92 10.99
CA THR A 137 -17.46 32.89 11.87
C THR A 137 -17.76 32.28 13.24
N LEU A 138 -17.35 33.02 14.27
CA LEU A 138 -17.55 32.83 15.72
C LEU A 138 -19.02 33.01 16.15
N CYS A 139 -19.42 32.40 17.27
CA CYS A 139 -20.18 33.09 18.31
C CYS A 139 -20.24 32.27 19.62
N GLU A 140 -19.61 32.81 20.65
CA GLU A 140 -19.87 32.60 22.09
C GLU A 140 -21.00 33.58 22.54
N PRO A 141 -21.68 33.46 23.71
CA PRO A 141 -21.01 33.75 25.01
C PRO A 141 -21.57 33.16 26.34
N LEU A 142 -20.70 33.24 27.36
CA LEU A 142 -20.89 33.67 28.78
C LEU A 142 -21.25 32.69 29.94
N ARG A 143 -20.22 32.44 30.79
CA ARG A 143 -20.08 32.45 32.29
C ARG A 143 -21.07 31.65 33.19
N ALA A 144 -20.73 31.08 34.35
CA ALA A 144 -19.78 31.47 35.41
C ALA A 144 -19.42 30.30 36.38
N ASP A 145 -18.29 30.49 37.07
CA ASP A 145 -17.85 30.06 38.43
C ASP A 145 -17.56 28.59 38.84
N GLN A 146 -16.38 28.48 39.47
CA GLN A 146 -15.70 27.36 40.18
C GLN A 146 -16.21 27.25 41.65
N PRO A 147 -15.92 26.19 42.48
CA PRO A 147 -14.56 25.67 42.77
C PRO A 147 -14.36 24.17 43.16
N VAL A 148 -13.12 23.73 42.93
CA VAL A 148 -12.22 22.79 43.67
C VAL A 148 -12.79 21.69 44.59
N ALA A 149 -12.45 20.42 44.31
CA ALA A 149 -12.00 19.45 45.32
C ALA A 149 -11.25 18.27 44.68
N GLU A 150 -10.06 18.02 45.21
CA GLU A 150 -9.08 16.99 44.86
C GLU A 150 -9.42 15.66 45.57
N SER A 151 -9.45 14.53 44.86
CA SER A 151 -9.44 13.20 45.48
C SER A 151 -8.87 12.14 44.54
N LEU A 152 -7.85 11.46 45.04
CA LEU A 152 -6.97 10.50 44.38
C LEU A 152 -7.68 9.15 44.11
N THR A 153 -7.66 8.69 42.86
CA THR A 153 -7.77 7.25 42.54
C THR A 153 -6.81 6.90 41.39
N PRO A 154 -6.16 5.72 41.41
CA PRO A 154 -5.15 5.35 40.42
C PRO A 154 -5.78 5.09 39.03
N PRO A 155 -5.08 5.42 37.92
CA PRO A 155 -5.63 5.28 36.58
C PRO A 155 -5.71 3.80 36.13
N PRO A 156 -6.74 3.42 35.36
CA PRO A 156 -6.79 2.12 34.67
C PRO A 156 -5.71 2.05 33.57
N PRO A 157 -5.26 0.84 33.17
CA PRO A 157 -4.26 0.68 32.12
C PRO A 157 -4.76 1.30 30.81
N THR A 158 -3.92 2.16 30.23
CA THR A 158 -4.23 3.00 29.08
C THR A 158 -4.38 2.20 27.79
N SER A 159 -5.33 2.61 26.94
CA SER A 159 -5.67 2.04 25.63
C SER A 159 -4.53 1.99 24.60
N ASP A 160 -3.38 2.57 24.91
CA ASP A 160 -2.23 2.66 24.02
C ASP A 160 -1.43 1.34 23.97
N ASP A 161 -1.43 0.53 25.03
CA ASP A 161 -0.68 -0.74 25.06
C ASP A 161 -1.30 -1.82 24.14
N VAL A 162 -2.62 -1.81 23.98
CA VAL A 162 -3.33 -2.78 23.10
C VAL A 162 -3.14 -2.44 21.62
N HIS A 163 -3.04 -1.15 21.28
CA HIS A 163 -2.85 -0.68 19.91
C HIS A 163 -1.41 -0.89 19.42
N VAL A 164 -0.41 -0.78 20.30
CA VAL A 164 1.00 -1.06 19.97
C VAL A 164 1.23 -2.56 19.78
N ALA A 165 0.63 -3.42 20.63
CA ALA A 165 0.70 -4.88 20.47
C ALA A 165 0.10 -5.35 19.13
N MET A 166 -1.05 -4.81 18.73
CA MET A 166 -1.70 -5.13 17.44
C MET A 166 -0.88 -4.66 16.23
N ALA A 167 -0.12 -3.56 16.36
CA ALA A 167 0.77 -3.07 15.31
C ALA A 167 2.03 -3.92 15.16
N ASP A 168 2.58 -4.43 16.27
CA ASP A 168 3.74 -5.32 16.28
C ASP A 168 3.40 -6.70 15.72
N GLU A 169 2.23 -7.25 16.08
CA GLU A 169 1.73 -8.52 15.54
C GLU A 169 1.54 -8.46 14.01
N ARG A 170 1.05 -7.34 13.49
CA ARG A 170 0.92 -7.13 12.04
C ARG A 170 2.28 -7.04 11.35
N LEU A 171 3.28 -6.40 11.97
CA LEU A 171 4.64 -6.33 11.43
C LEU A 171 5.31 -7.71 11.44
N ALA A 172 5.06 -8.52 12.47
CA ALA A 172 5.54 -9.91 12.55
C ALA A 172 4.93 -10.78 11.44
N MET A 173 3.63 -10.66 11.19
CA MET A 173 2.97 -11.36 10.07
C MET A 173 3.52 -10.92 8.70
N GLU A 174 3.78 -9.63 8.51
CA GLU A 174 4.34 -9.12 7.24
C GLU A 174 5.77 -9.61 7.00
N ARG A 175 6.58 -9.73 8.06
CA ARG A 175 7.89 -10.38 8.01
C ARG A 175 7.78 -11.87 7.68
N SER A 176 6.87 -12.59 8.35
CA SER A 176 6.65 -14.02 8.07
C SER A 176 6.23 -14.26 6.62
N LYS A 177 5.32 -13.43 6.09
CA LYS A 177 4.93 -13.44 4.69
C LYS A 177 6.14 -13.25 3.76
N HIS A 178 6.99 -12.26 4.05
CA HIS A 178 8.19 -12.00 3.25
C HIS A 178 9.18 -13.17 3.29
N VAL A 179 9.38 -13.78 4.45
CA VAL A 179 10.22 -14.98 4.60
C VAL A 179 9.70 -16.13 3.73
N MET A 180 8.39 -16.40 3.78
CA MET A 180 7.77 -17.41 2.92
C MET A 180 7.93 -17.08 1.42
N GLU A 181 7.76 -15.82 1.03
CA GLU A 181 7.93 -15.38 -0.34
C GLU A 181 9.35 -15.60 -0.86
N VAL A 182 10.36 -15.24 -0.06
CA VAL A 182 11.77 -15.48 -0.39
C VAL A 182 12.07 -16.97 -0.48
N GLU A 183 11.52 -17.79 0.43
CA GLU A 183 11.69 -19.24 0.41
C GLU A 183 11.07 -19.88 -0.85
N MET A 184 9.86 -19.43 -1.23
CA MET A 184 9.18 -19.87 -2.46
C MET A 184 9.99 -19.51 -3.71
N LEU A 185 10.56 -18.31 -3.76
CA LEU A 185 11.43 -17.88 -4.86
C LEU A 185 12.70 -18.72 -4.92
N ARG A 186 13.31 -19.03 -3.77
CA ARG A 186 14.49 -19.92 -3.71
C ARG A 186 14.17 -21.31 -4.27
N LYS A 187 13.06 -21.92 -3.86
CA LYS A 187 12.60 -23.22 -4.40
C LYS A 187 12.33 -23.14 -5.91
N THR A 188 11.77 -22.03 -6.38
CA THR A 188 11.54 -21.79 -7.82
C THR A 188 12.85 -21.76 -8.60
N VAL A 189 13.89 -21.10 -8.06
CA VAL A 189 15.23 -21.08 -8.68
C VAL A 189 15.85 -22.48 -8.70
N GLU A 190 15.71 -23.25 -7.62
CA GLU A 190 16.21 -24.63 -7.56
C GLU A 190 15.52 -25.54 -8.60
N LEU A 191 14.21 -25.43 -8.77
CA LEU A 191 13.48 -26.16 -9.83
C LEU A 191 13.98 -25.78 -11.22
N LYS A 192 14.17 -24.49 -11.49
CA LYS A 192 14.73 -24.03 -12.78
C LYS A 192 16.15 -24.55 -13.02
N LYS A 193 16.98 -24.70 -11.98
CA LYS A 193 18.29 -25.34 -12.13
C LYS A 193 18.15 -26.79 -12.61
N ILE A 194 17.23 -27.55 -12.03
CA ILE A 194 16.96 -28.94 -12.44
C ILE A 194 16.48 -29.00 -13.89
N GLU A 195 15.56 -28.11 -14.29
CA GLU A 195 15.08 -28.03 -15.66
C GLU A 195 16.21 -27.75 -16.66
N VAL A 196 17.08 -26.78 -16.36
CA VAL A 196 18.23 -26.46 -17.21
C VAL A 196 19.18 -27.65 -17.33
N ILE A 197 19.47 -28.35 -16.22
CA ILE A 197 20.30 -29.56 -16.22
C ILE A 197 19.66 -30.64 -17.11
N SER A 198 18.37 -30.92 -16.91
CA SER A 198 17.64 -31.93 -17.68
C SER A 198 17.61 -31.60 -19.17
N ALA A 199 17.31 -30.34 -19.52
CA ALA A 199 17.30 -29.88 -20.90
C ALA A 199 18.68 -29.98 -21.56
N THR A 200 19.74 -29.61 -20.82
CA THR A 200 21.13 -29.72 -21.30
C THR A 200 21.50 -31.18 -21.53
N MET A 201 21.15 -32.07 -20.61
CA MET A 201 21.42 -33.51 -20.76
C MET A 201 20.69 -34.12 -21.96
N LEU A 202 19.43 -33.73 -22.18
CA LEU A 202 18.65 -34.18 -23.33
C LEU A 202 19.22 -33.66 -24.66
N ALA A 203 19.65 -32.39 -24.70
CA ALA A 203 20.31 -31.81 -25.87
C ALA A 203 21.64 -32.51 -26.19
N ARG A 204 22.41 -32.87 -25.17
CA ARG A 204 23.65 -33.65 -25.35
C ARG A 204 23.38 -35.05 -25.89
N GLN A 205 22.34 -35.72 -25.37
CA GLN A 205 21.96 -37.06 -25.86
C GLN A 205 21.54 -37.02 -27.33
N THR A 206 20.71 -36.03 -27.72
CA THR A 206 20.25 -35.89 -29.11
C THR A 206 21.40 -35.61 -30.09
N LEU A 207 22.40 -34.81 -29.69
CA LEU A 207 23.61 -34.62 -30.52
C LEU A 207 24.45 -35.89 -30.62
N ALA A 208 24.56 -36.66 -29.53
CA ALA A 208 25.28 -37.94 -29.54
C ALA A 208 24.59 -38.96 -30.46
N ASP A 209 23.26 -39.05 -30.43
CA ASP A 209 22.47 -39.93 -31.29
C ASP A 209 22.58 -39.53 -32.78
N ALA A 210 22.79 -38.24 -33.05
CA ALA A 210 23.08 -37.71 -34.39
C ALA A 210 24.53 -37.96 -34.86
N GLY A 211 25.37 -38.58 -34.02
CA GLY A 211 26.77 -38.92 -34.36
C GLY A 211 27.79 -37.80 -34.14
N VAL A 212 27.43 -36.71 -33.44
CA VAL A 212 28.36 -35.62 -33.11
C VAL A 212 29.38 -36.12 -32.07
N ALA A 213 30.66 -35.78 -32.28
CA ALA A 213 31.72 -36.21 -31.37
C ALA A 213 31.54 -35.60 -29.98
N ARG A 214 31.77 -36.37 -28.92
CA ARG A 214 31.62 -35.91 -27.52
C ARG A 214 32.39 -34.62 -27.22
N VAL A 215 33.61 -34.50 -27.76
CA VAL A 215 34.45 -33.29 -27.61
C VAL A 215 33.79 -32.04 -28.18
N GLU A 216 33.09 -32.16 -29.31
CA GLU A 216 32.34 -31.05 -29.90
C GLU A 216 31.10 -30.71 -29.08
N ILE A 217 30.40 -31.72 -28.55
CA ILE A 217 29.26 -31.53 -27.66
C ILE A 217 29.68 -30.81 -26.37
N ASP A 218 30.82 -31.17 -25.78
CA ASP A 218 31.35 -30.55 -24.56
C ASP A 218 31.75 -29.10 -24.75
N LEU A 219 32.22 -28.73 -25.95
CA LEU A 219 32.54 -27.34 -26.30
C LEU A 219 31.30 -26.46 -26.41
N VAL A 220 30.19 -26.99 -26.94
CA VAL A 220 28.97 -26.22 -27.21
C VAL A 220 27.99 -26.22 -26.03
N LEU A 221 27.90 -27.33 -25.30
CA LEU A 221 26.97 -27.53 -24.18
C LEU A 221 27.72 -28.05 -22.95
N PRO A 222 28.49 -27.19 -22.25
CA PRO A 222 29.24 -27.59 -21.07
C PRO A 222 28.29 -28.06 -19.96
N LEU A 223 28.70 -29.09 -19.23
CA LEU A 223 27.95 -29.52 -18.06
C LEU A 223 27.98 -28.43 -16.99
N PRO A 224 26.84 -28.08 -16.37
CA PRO A 224 26.83 -27.17 -15.24
C PRO A 224 27.69 -27.75 -14.12
N GLN A 225 28.62 -26.94 -13.60
CA GLN A 225 29.48 -27.34 -12.50
C GLN A 225 28.63 -27.47 -11.24
N PHE A 226 28.64 -28.66 -10.64
CA PHE A 226 28.09 -28.85 -9.31
C PHE A 226 29.16 -28.33 -8.35
N ASP A 227 28.91 -27.21 -7.69
CA ASP A 227 29.71 -26.76 -6.56
C ASP A 227 29.59 -27.85 -5.48
N ALA A 228 30.51 -28.82 -5.49
CA ALA A 228 30.66 -29.80 -4.44
C ALA A 228 31.20 -29.03 -3.23
N GLY A 229 30.27 -28.54 -2.40
CA GLY A 229 30.56 -27.80 -1.18
C GLY A 229 31.56 -28.58 -0.33
N THR A 230 32.69 -27.94 -0.08
CA THR A 230 33.66 -28.31 0.96
C THR A 230 33.19 -27.73 2.29
#